data_AF-A0A521F5B9-F1
#
_entry.id   AF-A0A521F5B9-F1
#
_cell.length_a   1.000
_cell.length_b   1.000
_cell.length_c   1.000
_cell.angle_alpha   90.00
_cell.angle_beta   90.00
_cell.angle_gamma   90.00
#
_symmetry.space_group_name_H-M   'P 1'
#
loop_
_entity.id
_entity.type
_entity.pdbx_description
1 polymer ?
#
loop_
_entity_poly.entity_id
_entity_poly.type
_entity_poly.pdbx_seq_one_letter_code
_entity_poly.pdbx_strand_id
1 'polypeptide(L)' 'MSSESRSAPGVGHAGPLLSARCTGCGKVSEKRTTEIVGERSRGSFQHVCHSCKCVTWWNVLRVLQEGESSGGVQ' A
#
# COMPACT_ATOMS: atom_id res chain seq x y z
N MET A 1 -34.04 -1.71 5.02
CA MET A 1 -32.78 -2.39 4.64
C MET A 1 -31.83 -1.32 4.15
N SER A 2 -30.85 -0.94 4.97
CA SER A 2 -29.91 0.13 4.65
C SER A 2 -28.84 -0.44 3.69
N SER A 3 -28.95 -0.06 2.43
CA SER A 3 -27.96 -0.35 1.39
C SER A 3 -26.74 0.53 1.61
N GLU A 4 -25.86 0.17 2.55
CA GLU A 4 -24.56 0.81 2.66
C GLU A 4 -23.66 0.24 1.57
N SER A 5 -23.60 0.95 0.45
CA SER A 5 -22.61 0.76 -0.60
C SER A 5 -21.23 0.91 0.05
N ARG A 6 -20.56 -0.20 0.38
CA ARG A 6 -19.16 -0.18 0.77
C ARG A 6 -18.36 0.31 -0.42
N SER A 7 -18.13 1.62 -0.46
CA SER A 7 -17.18 2.24 -1.38
C SER A 7 -15.89 1.45 -1.29
N ALA A 8 -15.48 0.84 -2.40
CA ALA A 8 -14.22 0.13 -2.45
C ALA A 8 -13.13 1.10 -1.92
N PRO A 9 -12.29 0.65 -0.96
CA PRO A 9 -11.24 1.51 -0.42
C PRO A 9 -10.42 2.06 -1.58
N GLY A 10 -10.26 3.38 -1.64
CA GLY A 10 -9.48 4.04 -2.69
C GLY A 10 -8.07 3.46 -2.75
N VAL A 11 -7.40 3.63 -3.89
CA VAL A 11 -6.00 3.21 -4.09
C VAL A 11 -5.17 3.74 -2.91
N GLY A 12 -4.51 2.84 -2.18
CA GLY A 12 -3.75 3.19 -0.97
C GLY A 12 -4.47 2.98 0.38
N HIS A 13 -5.72 2.50 0.39
CA HIS A 13 -6.48 2.19 1.62
C HIS A 13 -6.65 0.69 1.89
N ALA A 14 -6.21 -0.18 0.97
CA ALA A 14 -6.29 -1.63 1.10
C ALA A 14 -4.90 -2.29 1.04
N GLY A 15 -4.79 -3.47 1.65
CA GLY A 15 -3.58 -4.28 1.66
C GLY A 15 -2.69 -4.09 2.90
N PRO A 16 -1.56 -4.83 2.94
CA PRO A 16 -0.60 -4.72 4.03
C PRO A 16 -0.07 -3.31 4.20
N LEU A 17 0.14 -2.90 5.45
CA LEU A 17 0.89 -1.70 5.76
C LEU A 17 2.38 -2.00 5.61
N LEU A 18 3.07 -1.19 4.82
CA LEU A 18 4.48 -1.36 4.48
C LEU A 18 5.23 -0.08 4.82
N SER A 19 6.45 -0.22 5.31
CA SER A 19 7.44 0.87 5.25
C SER A 19 8.14 0.79 3.91
N ALA A 20 8.11 1.87 3.14
CA ALA A 20 8.67 1.90 1.80
C ALA A 20 9.48 3.17 1.54
N ARG A 21 10.44 3.07 0.62
CA ARG A 21 11.30 4.18 0.21
C ARG A 21 11.01 4.60 -1.22
N CYS A 22 10.72 5.87 -1.42
CA CYS A 22 10.58 6.49 -2.73
C CYS A 22 11.90 6.37 -3.50
N THR A 23 11.85 5.86 -4.73
CA THR A 23 13.05 5.75 -5.59
C THR A 23 13.48 7.09 -6.18
N GLY A 24 12.57 8.06 -6.29
CA GLY A 24 12.87 9.39 -6.82
C GLY A 24 13.60 10.31 -5.83
N CYS A 25 13.13 10.40 -4.58
CA CYS A 25 13.68 11.35 -3.59
C CYS A 25 14.23 10.69 -2.32
N GLY A 26 14.19 9.36 -2.21
CA GLY A 26 14.70 8.65 -1.03
C GLY A 26 13.82 8.77 0.23
N LYS A 27 12.70 9.49 0.19
CA LYS A 27 11.78 9.61 1.33
C LYS A 27 11.25 8.24 1.75
N VAL A 28 11.32 7.97 3.05
CA VAL A 28 10.66 6.80 3.66
C VAL A 28 9.26 7.21 4.15
N SER A 29 8.27 6.40 3.85
CA SER A 29 6.89 6.61 4.26
C SER A 29 6.20 5.27 4.45
N GLU A 30 5.23 5.24 5.35
CA GLU A 30 4.29 4.14 5.43
C GLU A 30 3.28 4.25 4.29
N LYS A 31 2.95 3.12 3.68
CA LYS A 31 2.01 2.99 2.55
C LYS A 31 1.24 1.69 2.69
N ARG A 32 -0.03 1.67 2.27
CA ARG A 32 -0.79 0.43 2.09
C ARG A 32 -0.91 0.14 0.59
N THR A 33 -0.68 -1.10 0.20
CA THR A 33 -0.83 -1.53 -1.18
C THR A 33 -1.01 -3.04 -1.26
N THR A 34 -1.81 -3.50 -2.21
CA THR A 34 -1.95 -4.91 -2.60
C THR A 34 -1.11 -5.25 -3.84
N GLU A 35 -0.63 -4.24 -4.57
CA GLU A 35 -0.02 -4.37 -5.90
C GLU A 35 1.51 -4.26 -5.81
N ILE A 36 2.13 -5.19 -5.09
CA ILE A 36 3.59 -5.28 -5.01
C ILE A 36 4.09 -6.14 -6.18
N VAL A 37 4.98 -5.58 -6.98
CA VAL A 37 5.73 -6.30 -8.00
C VAL A 37 6.94 -6.97 -7.33
N GLY A 38 7.03 -8.30 -7.47
CA GLY A 38 8.08 -9.12 -6.84
C GLY A 38 7.70 -9.65 -5.46
N GLU A 39 8.69 -9.95 -4.64
CA GLU A 39 8.48 -10.48 -3.29
C GLU A 39 7.88 -9.42 -2.36
N ARG A 40 6.87 -9.76 -1.55
CA ARG A 40 6.17 -8.76 -0.71
C ARG A 40 7.08 -7.98 0.25
N SER A 41 8.14 -8.58 0.75
CA SER A 41 9.09 -7.97 1.70
C SER A 41 10.17 -7.10 1.04
N ARG A 42 10.40 -7.25 -0.28
CA ARG A 42 11.54 -6.63 -0.99
C ARG A 42 11.16 -6.07 -2.36
N GLY A 43 9.90 -6.16 -2.72
CA GLY A 43 9.36 -5.78 -4.01
C GLY A 43 9.17 -4.29 -4.13
N SER A 44 8.49 -3.88 -5.18
CA SER A 44 8.25 -2.47 -5.47
C SER A 44 6.82 -2.24 -5.91
N PHE A 45 6.30 -1.05 -5.66
CA PHE A 45 4.96 -0.66 -6.06
C PHE A 45 4.94 0.81 -6.50
N GLN A 46 3.94 1.19 -7.28
CA GLN A 46 3.75 2.60 -7.65
C GLN A 46 2.84 3.29 -6.65
N HIS A 47 3.25 4.49 -6.22
CA HIS A 47 2.42 5.34 -5.38
C HIS A 47 2.82 6.81 -5.53
N VAL A 48 1.87 7.72 -5.25
CA VAL A 48 2.14 9.16 -5.16
C VAL A 48 3.17 9.44 -4.06
N CYS A 49 4.19 10.22 -4.42
CA CYS A 49 5.10 10.86 -3.48
C CYS A 49 4.81 12.34 -3.38
N HIS A 50 4.36 12.82 -2.22
CA HIS A 50 4.07 14.24 -2.01
C HIS A 50 5.30 15.15 -2.10
N SER A 51 6.50 14.61 -1.84
CA SER A 51 7.74 15.37 -2.00
C SER A 51 8.14 15.53 -3.47
N CYS A 52 7.96 14.48 -4.29
CA CYS A 52 8.19 14.56 -5.73
C CYS A 52 7.02 15.18 -6.50
N LYS A 53 5.84 15.25 -5.87
CA LYS A 53 4.56 15.67 -6.46
C LYS A 53 4.17 14.87 -7.72
N CYS A 54 4.59 13.61 -7.78
CA CYS A 54 4.29 12.70 -8.88
C CYS A 54 4.07 11.26 -8.40
N VAL A 55 3.51 10.42 -9.27
CA VAL A 55 3.51 8.96 -9.09
C VAL A 55 4.92 8.46 -9.38
N THR A 56 5.45 7.65 -8.48
CA THR A 56 6.80 7.08 -8.58
C THR A 56 6.83 5.69 -7.99
N TRP A 57 7.94 5.00 -8.17
CA TRP A 57 8.17 3.69 -7.59
C TRP A 57 8.62 3.82 -6.14
N TRP A 58 8.18 2.86 -5.33
CA TRP A 58 8.52 2.71 -3.92
C TRP A 58 9.03 1.31 -3.68
N ASN A 59 10.22 1.19 -3.09
CA ASN A 59 10.79 -0.09 -2.71
C ASN A 59 10.33 -0.43 -1.29
N VAL A 60 9.79 -1.64 -1.10
CA VAL A 60 9.43 -2.12 0.22
C VAL A 60 10.70 -2.34 1.04
N LEU A 61 10.73 -1.75 2.23
CA LEU A 61 11.79 -1.98 3.20
C LEU A 61 11.39 -3.07 4.21
N ARG A 62 10.14 -3.03 4.66
CA ARG A 62 9.56 -4.05 5.56
C ARG A 62 8.04 -4.01 5.53
N VAL A 63 7.42 -5.15 5.78
CA VAL A 63 5.98 -5.27 6.06
C VAL A 63 5.75 -4.95 7.54
N LEU A 64 4.85 -4.00 7.83
CA LEU A 64 4.52 -3.56 9.20
C LEU A 64 3.28 -4.26 9.74
N GLN A 65 2.28 -4.48 8.89
CA GLN A 65 1.03 -5.15 9.24
C GLN A 65 0.56 -5.90 8.01
N GLU A 66 0.25 -7.19 8.13
CA GLU A 66 -0.46 -7.88 7.07
C GLU A 66 -1.87 -7.30 6.92
N GLY A 67 -2.35 -7.14 5.69
CA GLY A 67 -3.70 -6.64 5.47
C GLY A 67 -4.69 -7.62 6.10
N GLU A 68 -5.69 -7.12 6.82
CA GLU A 68 -6.78 -7.97 7.29
C GLU A 68 -7.39 -8.66 6.07
N SER A 69 -7.13 -9.95 5.94
CA SER A 69 -8.01 -10.79 5.14
C SER A 69 -9.33 -10.75 5.88
N SER A 70 -10.33 -10.07 5.35
CA SER A 70 -11.71 -10.25 5.80
C SER A 70 -12.15 -11.69 5.44
N GLY A 71 -11.52 -12.68 6.06
CA GLY A 71 -12.01 -14.03 6.20
C GLY A 71 -12.92 -14.02 7.43
N GLY A 72 -14.14 -13.53 7.25
CA GLY A 72 -15.21 -13.99 8.11
C GLY A 72 -15.39 -15.48 7.87
N VAL A 73 -15.09 -16.30 8.86
CA VAL A 73 -15.81 -17.54 9.12
C VAL A 73 -16.03 -17.62 10.63
N GLN A 74 -17.29 -17.87 10.98
CA GLN A 74 -17.80 -18.10 12.32
C GLN A 74 -17.19 -19.35 12.97
#